data_AF-A0A7C6Z152-F1
#
_entry.id   AF-A0A7C6Z152-F1
#
_cell.length_a   1.000
_cell.length_b   1.000
_cell.length_c   1.000
_cell.angle_alpha   90.00
_cell.angle_beta   90.00
_cell.angle_gamma   90.00
#
_symmetry.space_group_name_H-M   'P 1'
#
loop_
_entity.id
_entity.type
_entity.pdbx_description
1 polymer ?
#
loop_
_entity_poly.entity_id
_entity_poly.type
_entity_poly.pdbx_seq_one_letter_code
_entity_poly.pdbx_strand_id
1 'polypeptide(L)'
;TTSGVNFYPEFYVDITKQWETKASMIACHKSQETWMIDQYGVSCVEFGKTQSRFRGFQAGCKYAEGFRRPKFFPGNTKPDGLLP
;
A
#
# COMPACT_ATOMS: atom_id res chain seq x y z
N THR A 1 6.99 7.25 0.64
CA THR A 1 7.39 6.86 -0.73
C THR A 1 6.25 7.15 -1.67
N THR A 2 6.49 7.78 -2.83
CA THR A 2 5.44 8.04 -3.82
C THR A 2 5.00 6.71 -4.44
N SER A 3 3.71 6.37 -4.36
CA SER A 3 3.12 5.17 -4.97
C SER A 3 3.76 3.82 -4.57
N GLY A 4 4.54 3.78 -3.48
CA GLY A 4 5.29 2.57 -3.08
C GLY A 4 6.63 2.37 -3.80
N VAL A 5 7.10 3.32 -4.60
CA VAL A 5 8.45 3.33 -5.20
C VAL A 5 9.50 3.36 -4.10
N ASN A 6 10.55 2.55 -4.22
CA ASN A 6 11.60 2.37 -3.19
C ASN A 6 11.07 1.89 -1.82
N PHE A 7 9.84 1.36 -1.79
CA PHE A 7 9.34 0.62 -0.63
C PHE A 7 9.43 -0.88 -0.94
N TYR A 8 10.30 -1.56 -0.20
CA TYR A 8 10.50 -3.01 -0.24
C TYR A 8 9.79 -3.64 0.96
N PRO A 9 8.61 -4.27 0.79
CA PRO A 9 7.89 -4.93 1.87
C PRO A 9 8.67 -6.11 2.44
N GLU A 10 8.56 -6.32 3.75
CA GLU A 10 9.06 -7.50 4.46
C GLU A 10 7.99 -8.61 4.52
N PHE A 11 6.71 -8.21 4.54
CA PHE A 11 5.56 -9.10 4.62
C PHE A 11 4.52 -8.71 3.58
N TYR A 12 3.84 -9.72 3.04
CA TYR A 12 2.70 -9.54 2.16
C TYR A 12 1.48 -10.23 2.78
N VAL A 13 0.34 -9.56 2.73
CA VAL A 13 -0.95 -10.12 3.12
C VAL A 13 -1.82 -10.21 1.88
N ASP A 14 -2.29 -11.42 1.55
CA ASP A 14 -3.26 -11.62 0.47
C ASP A 14 -4.61 -11.01 0.87
N ILE A 15 -5.03 -9.98 0.14
CA ILE A 15 -6.30 -9.28 0.35
C ILE A 15 -7.28 -9.55 -0.79
N THR A 16 -7.09 -10.63 -1.56
CA THR A 16 -7.89 -10.92 -2.76
C THR A 16 -9.38 -11.01 -2.46
N LYS A 17 -9.75 -11.58 -1.30
CA LYS A 17 -11.14 -11.70 -0.87
C LYS A 17 -11.71 -10.39 -0.31
N GLN A 18 -10.86 -9.48 0.14
CA GLN A 18 -11.20 -8.23 0.81
C GLN A 18 -11.13 -7.02 -0.12
N TRP A 19 -10.72 -7.22 -1.38
CA TRP A 19 -10.51 -6.14 -2.34
C TRP A 19 -11.76 -5.26 -2.53
N GLU A 20 -12.95 -5.84 -2.65
CA GLU A 20 -14.19 -5.07 -2.85
C GLU A 20 -14.51 -4.18 -1.64
N THR A 21 -14.30 -4.70 -0.43
CA THR A 21 -14.45 -3.92 0.81
C THR A 21 -13.46 -2.77 0.84
N LYS A 22 -12.19 -3.03 0.50
CA LYS A 22 -11.15 -1.99 0.42
C LYS A 22 -11.48 -0.91 -0.62
N ALA A 23 -11.92 -1.31 -1.81
CA ALA A 23 -12.32 -0.38 -2.87
C ALA A 23 -13.47 0.52 -2.42
N SER A 24 -14.46 -0.06 -1.74
CA SER A 24 -15.60 0.67 -1.16
C SER A 24 -15.15 1.67 -0.09
N MET A 25 -14.25 1.26 0.82
CA MET A 25 -13.68 2.15 1.84
C MET A 25 -12.87 3.30 1.21
N ILE A 26 -12.10 3.04 0.15
CA ILE A 26 -11.38 4.09 -0.58
C ILE A 26 -12.36 5.06 -1.23
N ALA A 27 -13.43 4.56 -1.86
CA ALA A 27 -14.44 5.36 -2.54
C ALA A 27 -15.22 6.30 -1.59
N CYS A 28 -15.21 6.07 -0.28
CA CYS A 28 -15.79 6.99 0.70
C CYS A 28 -15.04 8.34 0.79
N HIS A 29 -13.78 8.41 0.37
CA HIS A 29 -12.92 9.59 0.48
C HIS A 29 -13.14 10.59 -0.67
N LYS A 30 -14.35 11.16 -0.74
CA LYS A 30 -14.80 11.98 -1.89
C LYS A 30 -13.97 13.23 -2.14
N SER A 31 -13.53 13.93 -1.10
CA SER A 31 -12.69 15.12 -1.27
C SER A 31 -11.31 14.78 -1.83
N GLN A 32 -10.74 13.64 -1.44
CA GLN A 32 -9.48 13.14 -1.98
C GLN A 32 -9.64 12.63 -3.41
N GLU A 33 -10.78 11.98 -3.72
CA GLU A 33 -11.08 11.48 -5.07
C GLU A 33 -11.09 12.60 -6.10
N THR A 34 -11.82 13.70 -5.85
CA THR A 34 -11.83 14.87 -6.74
C THR A 34 -10.43 15.44 -6.92
N TRP A 35 -9.70 15.64 -5.82
CA TRP A 35 -8.33 16.17 -5.87
C TRP A 35 -7.38 15.29 -6.69
N MET A 36 -7.47 13.96 -6.54
CA MET A 36 -6.63 13.02 -7.27
C MET A 36 -6.91 13.03 -8.78
N ILE A 37 -8.18 13.16 -9.17
CA ILE A 37 -8.58 13.30 -10.57
C ILE A 37 -8.04 14.62 -11.14
N ASP A 38 -8.21 15.73 -10.42
CA ASP A 38 -7.77 17.06 -10.88
C ASP A 38 -6.26 17.16 -11.03
N GLN A 39 -5.49 16.53 -10.13
CA GLN A 39 -4.03 16.62 -10.14
C GLN A 39 -3.34 15.56 -11.01
N TYR A 40 -3.88 14.34 -11.07
CA TYR A 40 -3.20 13.19 -11.67
C TYR A 40 -4.04 12.44 -12.72
N GLY A 41 -5.30 12.84 -12.95
CA GLY A 41 -6.19 12.18 -13.91
C GLY A 41 -6.57 10.76 -13.53
N VAL A 42 -6.41 10.37 -12.26
CA VAL A 42 -6.64 9.00 -11.78
C VAL A 42 -7.51 9.01 -10.52
N SER A 43 -8.40 8.04 -10.38
CA SER A 43 -9.23 7.91 -9.18
C SER A 43 -8.45 7.25 -8.04
N CYS A 44 -8.83 7.55 -6.79
CA CYS A 44 -8.23 6.92 -5.60
C CYS A 44 -8.33 5.40 -5.64
N VAL A 45 -9.46 4.88 -6.16
CA VAL A 45 -9.72 3.45 -6.27
C VAL A 45 -8.77 2.81 -7.29
N GLU A 46 -8.60 3.40 -8.47
CA GLU A 46 -7.70 2.87 -9.51
C GLU A 46 -6.23 2.91 -9.05
N PHE A 47 -5.84 3.96 -8.32
CA PHE A 47 -4.53 4.05 -7.72
C PHE A 47 -4.31 2.94 -6.67
N GLY A 48 -5.25 2.77 -5.75
CA GLY A 48 -5.22 1.70 -4.74
C GLY A 48 -5.20 0.30 -5.36
N LYS A 49 -5.91 0.12 -6.49
CA LYS A 49 -5.96 -1.14 -7.25
C LYS A 49 -4.63 -1.46 -7.89
N THR A 50 -4.04 -0.49 -8.56
CA THR A 50 -2.73 -0.62 -9.20
C THR A 50 -1.68 -1.04 -8.17
N GLN A 51 -1.63 -0.36 -7.01
CA GLN A 51 -0.72 -0.73 -5.94
C GLN A 51 -0.98 -2.15 -5.41
N SER A 52 -2.24 -2.50 -5.16
CA SER A 52 -2.59 -3.81 -4.60
C SER A 52 -2.31 -4.95 -5.58
N ARG A 53 -2.50 -4.73 -6.88
CA ARG A 53 -2.13 -5.68 -7.96
C ARG A 53 -0.62 -5.85 -8.04
N PHE A 54 0.13 -4.74 -7.98
CA PHE A 54 1.59 -4.79 -8.04
C PHE A 54 2.17 -5.61 -6.89
N ARG A 55 1.67 -5.42 -5.67
CA ARG A 55 2.09 -6.24 -4.51
C ARG A 55 1.59 -7.67 -4.62
N GLY A 56 0.38 -7.89 -5.14
CA GLY A 56 -0.15 -9.23 -5.39
C GLY A 56 0.74 -10.03 -6.31
N PHE A 57 1.22 -9.42 -7.40
CA PHE A 57 2.16 -10.02 -8.32
C PHE A 57 3.46 -10.46 -7.62
N GLN A 58 4.02 -9.62 -6.74
CA GLN A 58 5.20 -9.96 -5.94
C GLN A 58 4.95 -11.13 -4.96
N ALA A 59 3.74 -11.26 -4.44
CA ALA A 59 3.34 -12.28 -3.48
C ALA A 59 2.75 -13.56 -4.11
N GLY A 60 2.60 -13.61 -5.45
CA GLY A 60 1.98 -14.74 -6.15
C GLY A 60 0.46 -14.84 -6.01
N CYS A 61 -0.23 -13.74 -5.67
CA CYS A 61 -1.69 -13.70 -5.52
C CYS A 61 -2.32 -12.56 -6.33
N LYS A 62 -3.66 -12.43 -6.33
CA LYS A 62 -4.35 -11.41 -7.14
C LYS A 62 -4.15 -10.01 -6.57
N TYR A 63 -4.36 -9.82 -5.27
CA TYR A 63 -4.16 -8.55 -4.61
C TYR A 63 -3.43 -8.77 -3.28
N ALA A 64 -2.42 -7.96 -2.99
CA ALA A 64 -1.77 -7.98 -1.69
C ALA A 64 -1.51 -6.58 -1.14
N GLU A 65 -1.30 -6.51 0.16
CA GLU A 65 -0.73 -5.34 0.84
C GLU A 65 0.64 -5.70 1.37
N GLY A 66 1.59 -4.78 1.21
CA GLY A 66 2.96 -4.95 1.64
C GLY A 66 3.25 -4.13 2.89
N PHE A 67 3.83 -4.77 3.91
CA PHE A 67 4.15 -4.15 5.19
C PHE A 67 5.63 -4.29 5.52
N ARG A 68 6.14 -3.36 6.32
CA ARG A 68 7.45 -3.43 6.96
C ARG A 68 7.26 -3.26 8.45
N ARG A 69 8.01 -3.99 9.27
CA ARG A 69 7.98 -3.72 10.70
C ARG A 69 8.71 -2.40 10.98
N PRO A 70 8.19 -1.56 11.88
CA PRO A 70 8.96 -0.45 12.38
C PRO A 70 10.24 -1.00 13.03
N LYS A 71 11.39 -0.41 12.70
CA LYS A 71 12.68 -0.75 13.32
C LYS A 71 12.85 -0.04 14.68
N PHE A 72 11.79 0.19 15.43
CA PHE A 72 11.86 0.83 16.74
C PHE A 72 11.00 0.06 17.75
N PHE A 73 10.93 0.54 18.99
CA PHE A 73 10.25 -0.11 20.11
C PHE A 73 8.85 -0.64 19.73
N PRO A 74 8.46 -1.88 20.12
CA PRO A 74 9.11 -2.81 21.04
C PRO A 74 10.18 -3.74 20.42
N GLY A 75 10.65 -3.47 19.21
CA GLY A 75 11.71 -4.28 18.57
C GLY A 75 13.10 -4.01 19.17
N ASN A 76 13.93 -5.06 19.26
CA ASN A 76 15.37 -4.93 19.51
C ASN A 76 16.05 -4.34 18.27
N THR A 77 16.22 -3.03 18.26
CA THR A 77 16.97 -2.35 17.22
C THR A 77 18.42 -2.28 17.61
N LYS A 78 19.28 -2.95 16.84
CA LYS A 78 20.73 -2.78 17.02
C LYS A 78 21.09 -1.29 16.79
N PRO A 79 22.10 -0.74 17.49
CA PRO A 79 22.45 0.68 17.37
C PRO A 79 22.73 1.16 15.93
N ASP A 80 23.19 0.25 15.06
CA ASP A 80 23.44 0.47 13.63
C ASP A 80 22.20 0.28 12.74
N GLY A 81 21.10 -0.27 13.26
CA GLY A 81 19.91 -0.64 12.47
C GLY A 81 19.03 0.53 12.02
N LEU A 82 19.25 1.72 12.56
CA LEU A 82 18.49 2.96 12.26
C LEU A 82 19.21 3.92 11.32
N LEU A 83 20.51 3.73 11.12
CA LEU A 83 21.28 4.51 10.16
C LEU A 83 21.36 3.71 8.84
N PRO A 84 21.38 4.39 7.68
CA PRO A 84 21.53 3.73 6.38
C PRO A 84 22.85 2.96 6.27
#